data_AF-A0A7X9J5W2-F1
#
_entry.id   AF-A0A7X9J5W2-F1
#
_cell.length_a   1.000
_cell.length_b   1.000
_cell.length_c   1.000
_cell.angle_alpha   90.00
_cell.angle_beta   90.00
_cell.angle_gamma   90.00
#
_symmetry.space_group_name_H-M   'P 1'
#
loop_
_entity.id
_entity.type
_entity.pdbx_description
1 polymer ?
#
loop_
_entity_poly.entity_id
_entity_poly.type
_entity_poly.pdbx_seq_one_letter_code
_entity_poly.pdbx_strand_id
1 'polypeptide(L)' 'MDQLEELENRSVYILREAYANFKNLGMLWSMGKDSTVLLWLARKAFFGHVP' A
#
# COMPACT_ATOMS: atom_id res chain seq x y z
N MET A 1 7.09 9.62 18.03
CA MET A 1 6.85 9.10 16.67
C MET A 1 5.79 9.96 16.05
N ASP A 2 5.99 10.32 14.78
CA ASP A 2 5.00 11.10 14.02
C ASP A 2 3.79 10.20 13.73
N GLN A 3 2.58 10.74 13.86
CA GLN A 3 1.33 10.03 13.57
C GLN A 3 1.32 9.48 12.14
N LEU A 4 1.92 10.21 11.19
CA LEU A 4 1.99 9.78 9.79
C LEU A 4 2.89 8.55 9.60
N GLU A 5 3.99 8.47 10.34
CA GLU A 5 4.91 7.34 10.29
C GLU A 5 4.25 6.04 10.79
N GLU A 6 3.44 6.13 11.85
CA GLU A 6 2.67 5.00 12.36
C GLU A 6 1.63 4.52 11.34
N LEU A 7 0.86 5.45 10.76
CA LEU A 7 -0.13 5.13 9.74
C LEU A 7 0.51 4.48 8.51
N GLU A 8 1.64 5.02 8.06
CA GLU A 8 2.38 4.50 6.92
C GLU A 8 2.89 3.07 7.16
N ASN A 9 3.51 2.82 8.32
CA ASN A 9 3.98 1.49 8.71
C ASN A 9 2.83 0.48 8.77
N ARG A 10 1.68 0.88 9.32
CA ARG A 10 0.48 0.03 9.37
C ARG A 10 -0.08 -0.24 7.98
N SER A 11 -0.10 0.75 7.08
CA SER A 11 -0.53 0.55 5.69
C SER A 11 0.40 -0.41 4.93
N VAL A 12 1.72 -0.29 5.09
CA VAL A 12 2.69 -1.22 4.49
C VAL A 12 2.48 -2.64 4.98
N TYR A 13 2.26 -2.81 6.28
CA TYR A 13 1.94 -4.12 6.86
C TYR A 13 0.70 -4.75 6.22
N ILE A 14 -0.40 -4.00 6.12
CA ILE A 14 -1.67 -4.49 5.53
C ILE A 14 -1.47 -4.89 4.06
N LEU A 15 -0.72 -4.11 3.28
CA LEU A 15 -0.46 -4.41 1.87
C LEU A 15 0.31 -5.72 1.69
N ARG A 16 1.32 -5.97 2.53
CA ARG A 16 2.12 -7.20 2.48
C ARG A 16 1.32 -8.42 2.95
N GLU A 17 0.53 -8.26 4.01
CA GLU A 17 -0.37 -9.32 4.47
C GLU A 17 -1.40 -9.67 3.40
N ALA A 18 -2.02 -8.68 2.76
CA ALA A 18 -2.95 -8.93 1.67
C ALA A 18 -2.26 -9.68 0.51
N TYR A 19 -1.06 -9.26 0.11
CA TYR A 19 -0.31 -9.93 -0.94
C TYR A 19 0.04 -11.39 -0.58
N ALA A 20 0.36 -11.67 0.69
CA ALA A 20 0.64 -13.04 1.15
C ALA A 20 -0.61 -13.93 1.20
N ASN A 21 -1.78 -13.36 1.49
CA ASN A 21 -3.02 -14.11 1.72
C ASN A 21 -3.89 -14.29 0.46
N PHE A 22 -3.75 -13.42 -0.55
CA PHE A 22 -4.57 -13.47 -1.76
C PHE A 22 -3.75 -13.88 -2.99
N LYS A 23 -4.23 -14.90 -3.73
CA LYS A 23 -3.58 -15.37 -4.97
C LYS A 23 -3.55 -14.33 -6.09
N ASN A 24 -4.62 -13.53 -6.19
CA ASN A 24 -4.78 -12.47 -7.19
C ASN A 24 -5.24 -11.20 -6.47
N LEU A 25 -4.29 -10.34 -6.13
CA LEU A 25 -4.58 -9.05 -5.50
C LEU A 25 -4.77 -7.98 -6.58
N GLY A 26 -5.78 -7.14 -6.42
CA GLY A 26 -6.05 -6.02 -7.31
C GLY A 26 -6.23 -4.73 -6.53
N MET A 27 -5.79 -3.61 -7.10
CA MET A 27 -5.97 -2.29 -6.53
C MET A 27 -6.89 -1.47 -7.43
N LEU A 28 -7.99 -0.96 -6.88
CA LEU A 28 -8.88 -0.05 -7.60
C LEU A 28 -8.25 1.35 -7.62
N TRP A 29 -7.83 1.79 -8.81
CA TRP A 29 -7.22 3.10 -9.01
C TRP A 29 -8.16 4.03 -9.78
N SER A 30 -8.44 5.18 -9.20
CA SER A 30 -9.41 6.18 -9.72
C SER A 30 -8.75 7.51 -10.10
N MET A 31 -7.42 7.60 -10.08
CA MET A 31 -6.67 8.86 -10.20
C MET A 31 -7.01 9.94 -9.16
N GLY A 32 -7.74 9.59 -8.10
CA GLY A 32 -8.00 10.49 -6.96
C GLY A 32 -6.80 10.59 -6.02
N LYS A 33 -6.86 11.55 -5.08
CA LYS A 33 -5.80 11.72 -4.05
C LYS A 33 -5.60 10.44 -3.23
N ASP A 34 -6.69 9.80 -2.83
CA ASP A 34 -6.66 8.66 -1.91
C ASP A 34 -6.10 7.41 -2.62
N SER A 35 -6.51 7.17 -3.87
CA SER A 35 -6.00 6.05 -4.66
C SER A 35 -4.56 6.28 -5.16
N THR A 36 -4.11 7.54 -5.27
CA THR A 36 -2.71 7.88 -5.54
C THR A 36 -1.82 7.64 -4.32
N VAL A 37 -2.28 7.98 -3.11
CA VAL A 37 -1.58 7.62 -1.86
C VAL A 37 -1.47 6.11 -1.73
N LEU A 38 -2.53 5.36 -2.04
CA LEU A 38 -2.50 3.89 -2.02
C LEU A 38 -1.47 3.33 -3.00
N LEU A 39 -1.38 3.87 -4.22
CA LEU A 39 -0.34 3.49 -5.20
C LEU A 39 1.07 3.75 -4.66
N TRP A 40 1.29 4.90 -4.02
CA TRP A 40 2.58 5.23 -3.43
C TRP A 40 2.95 4.30 -2.26
N LEU A 41 1.99 3.97 -1.40
CA LEU A 41 2.15 2.99 -0.32
C LEU A 41 2.44 1.59 -0.87
N ALA A 42 1.80 1.17 -1.95
CA ALA A 42 2.11 -0.08 -2.64
C ALA A 42 3.57 -0.10 -3.11
N ARG A 43 4.01 0.98 -3.77
CA ARG A 43 5.43 1.12 -4.16
C ARG A 43 6.36 1.04 -2.96
N LYS A 44 6.05 1.70 -1.84
CA LYS A 44 6.87 1.62 -0.63
C LYS A 44 6.89 0.20 -0.04
N ALA A 45 5.74 -0.47 0.00
CA ALA A 45 5.61 -1.82 0.54
C ALA A 45 6.45 -2.85 -0.24
N PHE A 46 6.61 -2.66 -1.55
CA PHE A 46 7.32 -3.57 -2.44
C PHE A 46 8.57 -2.95 -3.08
N PHE A 47 9.31 -2.15 -2.31
CA PHE A 47 10.67 -1.68 -2.66
C PHE A 47 10.76 -0.92 -4.00
N GLY A 48 9.74 -0.10 -4.31
CA GLY A 48 9.67 0.75 -5.50
C GLY A 48 8.91 0.15 -6.67
N HIS A 49 8.54 -1.14 -6.58
CA HIS A 49 7.75 -1.88 -7.57
C HIS A 49 6.28 -2.01 -7.12
N VAL A 50 5.38 -2.31 -8.06
CA VAL A 50 3.99 -2.68 -7.78
C VAL A 50 3.81 -4.10 -8.33
N PRO A 51 3.62 -5.11 -7.45
CA PRO A 51 3.58 -6.52 -7.83
C PRO A 51 2.26 -6.93 -8.50
#